data_AF-A0A964W286-F1
#
_entry.id   AF-A0A964W286-F1
#
_cell.length_a   1.000
_cell.length_b   1.000
_cell.length_c   1.000
_cell.angle_alpha   90.00
_cell.angle_beta   90.00
_cell.angle_gamma   90.00
#
_symmetry.space_group_name_H-M   'P 1'
#
loop_
_entity.id
_entity.type
_entity.pdbx_description
1 polymer ?
#
loop_
_entity_poly.entity_id
_entity_poly.type
_entity_poly.pdbx_seq_one_letter_code
_entity_poly.pdbx_strand_id
1 'polypeptide(L)'
;MESIINKTPTKKLWNPKSFIIFSILFSFVPAGIMSSLNYGRCGNNKMKWIVLFSTILGFIGIITLTSFFSIDSSVIFIAINAGLGIYLSLAQRKLYKEHIENGGKNASYLMPIAVGILIFSVTAASVLYTIYIPKNALDYGKNHLFYTSNMQQSQAKQLGDYFRDEQYFTDNSEIDVKIDKQKDLYILSLVVEGDYENNQNYMAPMKAISRELSQNVFKNSKVRIDLCDDRFKVLKSINAD
;
A
#
# COMPACT_ATOMS: atom_id res chain seq x y z
N MET A 1 27.41 -32.22 -18.29
CA MET A 1 26.74 -31.54 -17.17
C MET A 1 26.59 -32.56 -16.06
N GLU A 2 27.48 -32.55 -15.06
CA GLU A 2 27.53 -33.56 -14.00
C GLU A 2 26.26 -33.55 -13.13
N SER A 3 25.82 -34.74 -12.73
CA SER A 3 24.78 -34.96 -11.72
C SER A 3 25.15 -34.22 -10.44
N ILE A 4 24.28 -33.31 -10.00
CA ILE A 4 24.54 -32.44 -8.83
C ILE A 4 24.38 -33.23 -7.52
N ILE A 5 23.81 -34.44 -7.54
CA ILE A 5 23.39 -35.18 -6.34
C ILE A 5 23.76 -36.66 -6.45
N ASN A 6 25.01 -37.01 -6.12
CA ASN A 6 25.48 -38.40 -5.91
C ASN A 6 25.53 -38.79 -4.41
N LYS A 7 24.78 -38.10 -3.55
CA LYS A 7 24.74 -38.35 -2.09
C LYS A 7 23.29 -38.46 -1.62
N THR A 8 23.03 -39.38 -0.68
CA THR A 8 21.74 -39.52 -0.02
C THR A 8 21.28 -38.18 0.55
N PRO A 9 20.14 -37.62 0.10
CA PRO A 9 19.73 -36.28 0.49
C PRO A 9 19.33 -36.22 1.98
N THR A 10 19.98 -35.34 2.74
CA THR A 10 19.71 -35.17 4.18
C THR A 10 18.78 -34.00 4.49
N LYS A 11 18.63 -33.05 3.56
CA LYS A 11 17.78 -31.86 3.70
C LYS A 11 16.48 -32.02 2.91
N LYS A 12 15.41 -31.34 3.32
CA LYS A 12 14.10 -31.40 2.65
C LYS A 12 13.94 -30.28 1.61
N LEU A 13 13.30 -30.55 0.48
CA LEU A 13 13.04 -29.54 -0.56
C LEU A 13 11.54 -29.23 -0.71
N TRP A 14 11.20 -28.02 -1.10
CA TRP A 14 9.82 -27.67 -1.46
C TRP A 14 9.50 -28.08 -2.89
N ASN A 15 8.28 -28.58 -3.09
CA ASN A 15 7.79 -29.01 -4.40
C ASN A 15 7.62 -27.81 -5.35
N PRO A 16 8.23 -27.81 -6.55
CA PRO A 16 8.14 -26.70 -7.49
C PRO A 16 6.71 -26.33 -7.93
N LYS A 17 5.74 -27.26 -7.88
CA LYS A 17 4.32 -26.94 -8.18
C LYS A 17 3.75 -25.92 -7.20
N SER A 18 4.20 -25.95 -5.94
CA SER A 18 3.76 -25.00 -4.93
C SER A 18 4.21 -23.57 -5.23
N PHE A 19 5.27 -23.38 -6.02
CA PHE A 19 5.81 -22.04 -6.30
C PHE A 19 4.80 -21.18 -7.06
N ILE A 20 4.00 -21.78 -7.94
CA ILE A 20 2.92 -21.09 -8.65
C ILE A 20 1.86 -20.59 -7.66
N ILE A 21 1.46 -21.47 -6.72
CA ILE A 21 0.44 -21.16 -5.70
C ILE A 21 0.93 -20.02 -4.80
N PHE A 22 2.15 -20.14 -4.27
CA PHE A 22 2.74 -19.09 -3.43
C PHE A 22 2.90 -17.78 -4.20
N SER A 23 3.30 -17.83 -5.47
CA SER A 23 3.43 -16.64 -6.29
C SER A 23 2.11 -15.89 -6.46
N ILE A 24 1.00 -16.61 -6.65
CA ILE A 24 -0.32 -15.99 -6.82
C ILE A 24 -0.86 -15.44 -5.49
N LEU A 25 -0.70 -16.18 -4.38
CA LEU A 25 -1.27 -15.79 -3.09
C LEU A 25 -0.48 -14.71 -2.36
N PHE A 26 0.86 -14.75 -2.45
CA PHE A 26 1.75 -13.94 -1.61
C PHE A 26 2.79 -13.13 -2.40
N SER A 27 2.60 -13.00 -3.73
CA SER A 27 3.61 -12.59 -4.72
C SER A 27 4.69 -13.64 -4.98
N PHE A 28 5.47 -13.47 -6.04
CA PHE A 28 6.57 -14.37 -6.38
C PHE A 28 7.74 -14.39 -5.38
N VAL A 29 7.77 -13.47 -4.40
CA VAL A 29 8.87 -13.35 -3.44
C VAL A 29 9.02 -14.59 -2.55
N PRO A 30 8.00 -15.09 -1.82
CA PRO A 30 8.10 -16.35 -1.10
C PRO A 30 8.54 -17.53 -1.96
N ALA A 31 8.03 -17.65 -3.20
CA ALA A 31 8.43 -18.69 -4.14
C ALA A 31 9.92 -18.56 -4.54
N GLY A 32 10.42 -17.35 -4.76
CA GLY A 32 11.82 -17.08 -5.04
C GLY A 32 12.74 -17.43 -3.85
N ILE A 33 12.31 -17.13 -2.62
CA ILE A 33 13.01 -17.55 -1.39
C ILE A 33 13.04 -19.08 -1.28
N MET A 34 11.92 -19.75 -1.52
CA MET A 34 11.85 -21.22 -1.53
C MET A 34 12.80 -21.83 -2.58
N SER A 35 12.83 -21.26 -3.79
CA SER A 35 13.72 -21.66 -4.88
C SER A 35 15.21 -21.46 -4.53
N SER A 36 15.56 -20.30 -3.98
CA SER A 36 16.91 -20.01 -3.49
C SER A 36 17.36 -21.01 -2.43
N LEU A 37 16.52 -21.26 -1.42
CA LEU A 37 16.84 -22.18 -0.34
C LEU A 37 16.90 -23.64 -0.81
N ASN A 38 16.11 -24.04 -1.81
CA ASN A 38 16.23 -25.35 -2.43
C ASN A 38 17.63 -25.56 -3.01
N TYR A 39 18.16 -24.59 -3.78
CA TYR A 39 19.53 -24.66 -4.29
C TYR A 39 20.56 -24.74 -3.16
N GLY A 40 20.41 -23.93 -2.11
CA GLY A 40 21.30 -23.95 -0.95
C GLY A 40 21.29 -25.30 -0.21
N ARG A 41 20.12 -25.92 -0.07
CA ARG A 41 19.97 -27.24 0.58
C ARG A 41 20.60 -28.38 -0.23
N CYS A 42 20.72 -28.22 -1.54
CA CYS A 42 21.46 -29.11 -2.42
C CYS A 42 22.97 -28.77 -2.52
N GLY A 43 23.46 -27.81 -1.73
CA GLY A 43 24.87 -27.39 -1.73
C GLY A 43 25.25 -26.40 -2.84
N ASN A 44 24.30 -25.98 -3.68
CA ASN A 44 24.56 -25.00 -4.74
C ASN A 44 24.44 -23.56 -4.21
N ASN A 45 25.45 -23.13 -3.44
CA ASN A 45 25.48 -21.79 -2.83
C ASN A 45 25.51 -20.66 -3.85
N LYS A 46 26.13 -20.85 -5.02
CA LYS A 46 26.13 -19.84 -6.09
C LYS A 46 24.70 -19.55 -6.56
N MET A 47 23.94 -20.59 -6.92
CA MET A 47 22.57 -20.43 -7.37
C MET A 47 21.62 -19.95 -6.27
N LYS A 48 21.86 -20.35 -5.00
CA LYS A 48 21.13 -19.80 -3.85
C LYS A 48 21.17 -18.28 -3.86
N TRP A 49 22.36 -17.69 -3.92
CA TRP A 49 22.51 -16.24 -3.85
C TRP A 49 22.01 -15.54 -5.12
N ILE A 50 22.29 -16.08 -6.31
CA ILE A 50 21.78 -15.53 -7.57
C ILE A 50 20.26 -15.44 -7.55
N VAL A 51 19.56 -16.52 -7.18
CA VAL A 51 18.09 -16.54 -7.13
C VAL A 51 17.55 -15.61 -6.05
N LEU A 52 18.19 -15.53 -4.88
CA LEU A 52 17.75 -14.63 -3.82
C LEU A 52 17.83 -13.17 -4.24
N PHE A 53 19.01 -12.73 -4.73
CA PHE A 53 19.21 -11.34 -5.13
C PHE A 53 18.38 -10.97 -6.35
N SER A 54 18.28 -11.84 -7.35
CA SER A 54 17.39 -11.59 -8.51
C SER A 54 15.92 -11.51 -8.12
N THR A 55 15.47 -12.30 -7.14
CA THR A 55 14.09 -12.20 -6.61
C THR A 55 13.86 -10.84 -5.95
N ILE A 56 14.76 -10.39 -5.07
CA ILE A 56 14.63 -9.11 -4.36
C ILE A 56 14.70 -7.93 -5.34
N LEU A 57 15.71 -7.92 -6.22
CA LEU A 57 15.87 -6.87 -7.22
C LEU A 57 14.71 -6.84 -8.22
N GLY A 58 14.22 -8.01 -8.65
CA GLY A 58 13.06 -8.12 -9.52
C GLY A 58 11.80 -7.55 -8.86
N PHE A 59 11.62 -7.80 -7.55
CA PHE A 59 10.46 -7.31 -6.82
C PHE A 59 10.47 -5.78 -6.69
N ILE A 60 11.62 -5.22 -6.29
CA ILE A 60 11.82 -3.78 -6.23
C ILE A 60 11.64 -3.15 -7.62
N GLY A 61 12.25 -3.74 -8.65
CA GLY A 61 12.15 -3.27 -10.02
C GLY A 61 10.72 -3.23 -10.54
N ILE A 62 9.91 -4.27 -10.27
CA ILE A 62 8.48 -4.29 -10.65
C ILE A 62 7.70 -3.21 -9.91
N ILE A 63 7.88 -3.05 -8.59
CA ILE A 63 7.18 -2.01 -7.81
C ILE A 63 7.51 -0.62 -8.35
N THR A 64 8.80 -0.32 -8.52
CA THR A 64 9.26 0.95 -9.06
C THR A 64 8.74 1.18 -10.48
N LEU A 65 8.75 0.15 -11.34
CA LEU A 65 8.23 0.29 -12.70
C LEU A 65 6.73 0.60 -12.67
N THR A 66 5.95 -0.10 -11.83
CA THR A 66 4.52 0.18 -11.68
C THR A 66 4.20 1.54 -11.07
N SER A 67 5.13 2.21 -10.38
CA SER A 67 4.90 3.59 -9.93
C SER A 67 5.10 4.62 -11.04
N PHE A 68 5.86 4.31 -12.09
CA PHE A 68 6.07 5.21 -13.24
C PHE A 68 4.95 5.14 -14.28
N PHE A 69 4.26 4.00 -14.35
CA PHE A 69 3.14 3.83 -15.26
C PHE A 69 1.84 3.82 -14.46
N SER A 70 0.82 4.57 -14.87
CA SER A 70 -0.52 4.54 -14.28
C SER A 70 -1.29 3.25 -14.63
N ILE A 71 -0.62 2.10 -14.47
CA ILE A 71 -1.17 0.77 -14.75
C ILE A 71 -1.93 0.31 -13.51
N ASP A 72 -3.18 0.75 -13.42
CA ASP A 72 -4.15 0.15 -12.51
C ASP A 72 -4.76 -1.09 -13.17
N SER A 73 -4.09 -2.23 -13.05
CA SER A 73 -4.82 -3.50 -13.16
C SER A 73 -4.23 -4.57 -12.26
N SER A 74 -5.07 -5.04 -11.34
CA SER A 74 -4.86 -6.26 -10.58
C SER A 74 -4.59 -7.46 -11.49
N VAL A 75 -5.10 -7.45 -12.72
CA VAL A 75 -4.88 -8.47 -13.75
C VAL A 75 -3.41 -8.56 -14.17
N ILE A 76 -2.75 -7.44 -14.49
CA ILE A 76 -1.32 -7.44 -14.85
C ILE A 76 -0.48 -7.92 -13.67
N PHE A 77 -0.80 -7.49 -12.45
CA PHE A 77 -0.11 -7.96 -11.25
C PHE A 77 -0.24 -9.48 -11.07
N ILE A 78 -1.44 -10.04 -11.22
CA ILE A 78 -1.67 -11.49 -11.16
C ILE A 78 -0.90 -12.21 -12.26
N ALA A 79 -0.91 -11.69 -13.50
CA ALA A 79 -0.23 -12.29 -14.63
C ALA A 79 1.30 -12.34 -14.45
N ILE A 80 1.91 -11.25 -13.98
CA ILE A 80 3.36 -11.18 -13.68
C ILE A 80 3.71 -12.21 -12.60
N ASN A 81 2.94 -12.24 -11.51
CA ASN A 81 3.20 -13.17 -10.41
C ASN A 81 3.03 -14.63 -10.82
N ALA A 82 1.97 -14.97 -11.57
CA ALA A 82 1.76 -16.31 -12.10
C ALA A 82 2.89 -16.72 -13.06
N GLY A 83 3.29 -15.83 -13.98
CA GLY A 83 4.38 -16.05 -14.93
C GLY A 83 5.72 -16.31 -14.23
N LEU A 84 6.08 -15.49 -13.25
CA LEU A 84 7.30 -15.68 -12.45
C LEU A 84 7.23 -16.95 -11.58
N GLY A 85 6.07 -17.29 -11.03
CA GLY A 85 5.84 -18.54 -10.32
C GLY A 85 6.02 -19.78 -11.21
N ILE A 86 5.51 -19.73 -12.45
CA ILE A 86 5.72 -20.78 -13.46
C ILE A 86 7.19 -20.88 -13.82
N TYR A 87 7.87 -19.76 -14.08
CA TYR A 87 9.30 -19.73 -14.37
C TYR A 87 10.13 -20.38 -13.25
N LEU A 88 9.91 -19.97 -12.00
CA LEU A 88 10.59 -20.54 -10.83
C LEU A 88 10.28 -22.03 -10.66
N SER A 89 9.02 -22.43 -10.91
CA SER A 89 8.59 -23.83 -10.89
C SER A 89 9.38 -24.65 -11.91
N LEU A 90 9.42 -24.20 -13.17
CA LEU A 90 10.12 -24.86 -14.26
C LEU A 90 11.62 -25.00 -13.98
N ALA A 91 12.27 -23.94 -13.50
CA ALA A 91 13.69 -23.92 -13.18
C ALA A 91 14.08 -24.96 -12.10
N GLN A 92 13.14 -25.33 -11.23
CA GLN A 92 13.38 -26.20 -10.08
C GLN A 92 12.92 -27.65 -10.28
N ARG A 93 12.22 -27.96 -11.38
CA ARG A 93 11.69 -29.31 -11.65
C ARG A 93 12.78 -30.39 -11.65
N LYS A 94 13.88 -30.16 -12.37
CA LYS A 94 14.97 -31.15 -12.47
C LYS A 94 15.60 -31.42 -11.11
N LEU A 95 16.02 -30.35 -10.41
CA LEU A 95 16.63 -30.44 -9.08
C LEU A 95 15.74 -31.20 -8.09
N TYR A 96 14.45 -30.87 -8.05
CA TYR A 96 13.50 -31.52 -7.15
C TYR A 96 13.24 -32.98 -7.54
N LYS A 97 13.13 -33.30 -8.83
CA LYS A 97 12.93 -34.67 -9.30
C LYS A 97 14.10 -35.56 -8.88
N GLU A 98 15.34 -35.15 -9.18
CA GLU A 98 16.56 -35.86 -8.77
C GLU A 98 16.63 -36.04 -7.24
N HIS A 99 16.24 -35.01 -6.48
CA HIS A 99 16.20 -35.08 -5.03
C HIS A 99 15.24 -36.15 -4.50
N ILE A 100 14.02 -36.25 -5.07
CA ILE A 100 13.04 -37.26 -4.67
C ILE A 100 13.47 -38.67 -5.12
N GLU A 101 13.98 -38.81 -6.34
CA GLU A 101 14.49 -40.09 -6.87
C GLU A 101 15.63 -40.65 -6.01
N ASN A 102 16.45 -39.78 -5.42
CA ASN A 102 17.51 -40.16 -4.49
C ASN A 102 17.04 -40.38 -3.03
N GLY A 103 15.73 -40.47 -2.78
CA GLY A 103 15.15 -40.74 -1.44
C GLY A 103 14.92 -39.50 -0.57
N GLY A 104 15.05 -38.31 -1.14
CA GLY A 104 14.79 -37.05 -0.47
C GLY A 104 13.31 -36.85 -0.09
N LYS A 105 13.05 -35.97 0.89
CA LYS A 105 11.70 -35.69 1.41
C LYS A 105 11.25 -34.25 1.13
N ASN A 106 9.93 -34.06 1.16
CA ASN A 106 9.29 -32.75 1.06
C ASN A 106 9.49 -31.91 2.32
N ALA A 107 9.75 -30.61 2.13
CA ALA A 107 9.79 -29.63 3.20
C ALA A 107 8.37 -29.19 3.61
N SER A 108 8.22 -28.80 4.87
CA SER A 108 6.96 -28.23 5.38
C SER A 108 6.73 -26.83 4.82
N TYR A 109 5.46 -26.48 4.60
CA TYR A 109 5.04 -25.16 4.12
C TYR A 109 4.82 -24.13 5.24
N LEU A 110 4.97 -24.50 6.51
CA LEU A 110 4.73 -23.58 7.63
C LEU A 110 5.59 -22.31 7.55
N MET A 111 6.89 -22.47 7.28
CA MET A 111 7.82 -21.35 7.17
C MET A 111 7.49 -20.39 6.02
N PRO A 112 7.29 -20.84 4.76
CA PRO A 112 6.93 -19.91 3.68
C PRO A 112 5.54 -19.30 3.86
N ILE A 113 4.58 -20.00 4.50
CA ILE A 113 3.28 -19.41 4.85
C ILE A 113 3.47 -18.29 5.88
N ALA A 114 4.24 -18.52 6.94
CA ALA A 114 4.50 -17.52 7.97
C ALA A 114 5.19 -16.27 7.39
N VAL A 115 6.18 -16.46 6.49
CA VAL A 115 6.83 -15.35 5.77
C VAL A 115 5.83 -14.60 4.87
N GLY A 116 5.00 -15.34 4.12
CA GLY A 116 3.97 -14.73 3.27
C GLY A 116 2.97 -13.89 4.05
N ILE A 117 2.48 -14.40 5.18
CA ILE A 117 1.58 -13.68 6.09
C ILE A 117 2.27 -12.44 6.67
N LEU A 118 3.52 -12.56 7.13
CA LEU A 118 4.26 -11.42 7.69
C LEU A 118 4.40 -10.29 6.67
N ILE A 119 4.84 -10.61 5.44
CA ILE A 119 4.99 -9.63 4.36
C ILE A 119 3.63 -8.99 4.04
N PHE A 120 2.58 -9.80 3.90
CA PHE A 120 1.23 -9.32 3.62
C PHE A 120 0.70 -8.40 4.74
N SER A 121 0.90 -8.75 6.00
CA SER A 121 0.48 -7.94 7.14
C SER A 121 1.21 -6.59 7.19
N VAL A 122 2.51 -6.57 6.89
CA VAL A 122 3.30 -5.33 6.84
C VAL A 122 2.83 -4.44 5.68
N THR A 123 2.62 -5.00 4.49
CA THR A 123 2.13 -4.22 3.35
C THR A 123 0.70 -3.74 3.57
N ALA A 124 -0.19 -4.58 4.11
CA ALA A 124 -1.55 -4.19 4.46
C ALA A 124 -1.56 -3.07 5.52
N ALA A 125 -0.74 -3.18 6.57
CA ALA A 125 -0.61 -2.13 7.58
C ALA A 125 -0.10 -0.81 6.97
N SER A 126 0.89 -0.86 6.07
CA SER A 126 1.40 0.33 5.37
C SER A 126 0.34 0.98 4.45
N VAL A 127 -0.47 0.18 3.75
CA VAL A 127 -1.59 0.70 2.95
C VAL A 127 -2.66 1.30 3.85
N LEU A 128 -3.06 0.60 4.92
CA LEU A 128 -4.03 1.10 5.89
C LEU A 128 -3.56 2.38 6.58
N TYR A 129 -2.25 2.54 6.78
CA TYR A 129 -1.65 3.74 7.33
C TYR A 129 -1.80 4.97 6.41
N THR A 130 -1.82 4.76 5.10
CA THR A 130 -1.82 5.84 4.09
C THR A 130 -3.17 6.06 3.39
N ILE A 131 -4.13 5.14 3.51
CA ILE A 131 -5.38 5.15 2.74
C ILE A 131 -6.25 6.39 2.93
N TYR A 132 -6.15 7.05 4.08
CA TYR A 132 -6.97 8.22 4.41
C TYR A 132 -6.35 9.56 3.99
N ILE A 133 -5.06 9.56 3.63
CA ILE A 133 -4.31 10.73 3.17
C ILE A 133 -4.43 10.83 1.63
N PRO A 134 -5.06 11.88 1.08
CA PRO A 134 -5.17 12.05 -0.36
C PRO A 134 -3.80 12.28 -1.01
N LYS A 135 -3.64 11.79 -2.24
CA LYS A 135 -2.39 11.97 -3.01
C LYS A 135 -2.19 13.39 -3.54
N ASN A 136 -3.28 14.12 -3.78
CA ASN A 136 -3.20 15.46 -4.35
C ASN A 136 -3.19 16.49 -3.23
N ALA A 137 -2.22 17.40 -3.28
CA ALA A 137 -2.07 18.49 -2.32
C ALA A 137 -1.80 19.82 -3.04
N LEU A 138 -2.17 20.91 -2.38
CA LEU A 138 -1.78 22.28 -2.69
C LEU A 138 -1.05 22.85 -1.47
N ASP A 139 0.15 23.37 -1.70
CA ASP A 139 1.02 23.88 -0.64
C ASP A 139 0.79 25.39 -0.41
N TYR A 140 0.61 25.77 0.85
CA TYR A 140 0.43 27.14 1.31
C TYR A 140 1.42 27.44 2.45
N GLY A 141 2.71 27.34 2.14
CA GLY A 141 3.80 27.47 3.12
C GLY A 141 3.93 26.20 3.95
N LYS A 142 3.65 26.29 5.25
CA LYS A 142 3.59 25.13 6.16
C LYS A 142 2.20 24.49 6.23
N ASN A 143 1.20 25.07 5.56
CA ASN A 143 -0.16 24.57 5.53
C ASN A 143 -0.40 23.80 4.22
N HIS A 144 -1.23 22.76 4.28
CA HIS A 144 -1.52 21.92 3.12
C HIS A 144 -3.03 21.72 2.95
N LEU A 145 -3.48 21.85 1.69
CA LEU A 145 -4.84 21.50 1.30
C LEU A 145 -4.81 20.26 0.40
N PHE A 146 -5.21 19.13 0.97
CA PHE A 146 -5.38 17.87 0.27
C PHE A 146 -6.74 17.81 -0.42
N TYR A 147 -6.82 17.19 -1.60
CA TYR A 147 -8.10 17.01 -2.30
C TYR A 147 -8.21 15.65 -3.00
N THR A 148 -9.43 15.12 -3.03
CA THR A 148 -9.71 13.83 -3.67
C THR A 148 -9.85 13.97 -5.20
N SER A 149 -9.87 12.84 -5.90
CA SER A 149 -10.14 12.79 -7.35
C SER A 149 -11.58 13.15 -7.73
N ASN A 150 -12.49 13.31 -6.75
CA ASN A 150 -13.89 13.71 -6.99
C ASN A 150 -14.05 15.23 -7.22
N MET A 151 -12.97 15.98 -7.13
CA MET A 151 -12.93 17.44 -7.20
C MET A 151 -11.89 17.90 -8.24
N GLN A 152 -12.17 19.01 -8.92
CA GLN A 152 -11.17 19.67 -9.77
C GLN A 152 -10.17 20.46 -8.92
N GLN A 153 -8.88 20.45 -9.31
CA GLN A 153 -7.83 21.22 -8.64
C GLN A 153 -8.16 22.71 -8.54
N SER A 154 -8.85 23.30 -9.52
CA SER A 154 -9.28 24.70 -9.50
C SER A 154 -10.24 25.00 -8.35
N GLN A 155 -11.14 24.07 -8.02
CA GLN A 155 -12.08 24.20 -6.89
C GLN A 155 -11.35 24.05 -5.55
N ALA A 156 -10.39 23.12 -5.47
CA ALA A 156 -9.52 22.96 -4.31
C ALA A 156 -8.69 24.24 -4.07
N LYS A 157 -8.14 24.81 -5.15
CA LYS A 157 -7.37 26.05 -5.10
C LYS A 157 -8.21 27.24 -4.65
N GLN A 158 -9.47 27.33 -5.08
CA GLN A 158 -10.38 28.38 -4.63
C GLN A 158 -10.57 28.34 -3.10
N LEU A 159 -10.71 27.16 -2.50
CA LEU A 159 -10.79 27.01 -1.04
C LEU A 159 -9.47 27.39 -0.36
N GLY A 160 -8.33 26.93 -0.89
CA GLY A 160 -7.03 27.23 -0.28
C GLY A 160 -6.66 28.71 -0.36
N ASP A 161 -6.98 29.37 -1.48
CA ASP A 161 -6.83 30.82 -1.61
C ASP A 161 -7.73 31.56 -0.62
N TYR A 162 -9.00 31.13 -0.46
CA TYR A 162 -9.90 31.67 0.55
C TYR A 162 -9.32 31.54 1.97
N PHE A 163 -8.74 30.38 2.31
CA PHE A 163 -8.12 30.17 3.62
C PHE A 163 -6.89 31.05 3.86
N ARG A 164 -6.09 31.33 2.83
CA ARG A 164 -5.01 32.30 2.94
C ARG A 164 -5.54 33.73 3.12
N ASP A 165 -6.53 34.11 2.32
CA ASP A 165 -7.06 35.47 2.30
C ASP A 165 -7.74 35.82 3.63
N GLU A 166 -8.51 34.88 4.21
CA GLU A 166 -9.15 35.00 5.53
C GLU A 166 -8.20 34.71 6.72
N GLN A 167 -6.89 34.57 6.47
CA GLN A 167 -5.86 34.35 7.50
C GLN A 167 -6.01 33.05 8.31
N TYR A 168 -6.72 32.04 7.78
CA TYR A 168 -6.68 30.68 8.32
C TYR A 168 -5.33 30.01 8.02
N PHE A 169 -4.79 30.22 6.82
CA PHE A 169 -3.44 29.80 6.43
C PHE A 169 -2.48 30.98 6.54
N THR A 170 -1.51 30.87 7.46
CA THR A 170 -0.47 31.87 7.71
C THR A 170 0.91 31.21 7.78
N ASP A 171 1.99 31.98 7.73
CA ASP A 171 3.36 31.47 7.88
C ASP A 171 3.65 30.90 9.28
N ASN A 172 2.80 31.26 10.26
CA ASN A 172 2.90 30.82 11.66
C ASN A 172 1.94 29.65 11.98
N SER A 173 1.14 29.19 11.02
CA SER A 173 0.25 28.04 11.19
C SER A 173 0.80 26.81 10.46
N GLU A 174 0.46 25.63 10.98
CA GLU A 174 0.75 24.34 10.37
C GLU A 174 -0.56 23.54 10.40
N ILE A 175 -1.40 23.79 9.38
CA ILE A 175 -2.74 23.23 9.28
C ILE A 175 -2.84 22.38 8.03
N ASP A 176 -3.21 21.12 8.25
CA ASP A 176 -3.55 20.19 7.19
C ASP A 176 -5.07 20.02 7.11
N VAL A 177 -5.61 20.33 5.93
CA VAL A 177 -7.04 20.16 5.64
C VAL A 177 -7.22 19.28 4.41
N LYS A 178 -8.31 18.51 4.38
CA LYS A 178 -8.70 17.73 3.21
C LYS A 178 -10.08 18.17 2.73
N ILE A 179 -10.25 18.31 1.43
CA ILE A 179 -11.57 18.54 0.81
C ILE A 179 -11.95 17.39 -0.12
N ASP A 180 -13.19 16.92 0.03
CA ASP A 180 -13.83 15.94 -0.85
C ASP A 180 -15.17 16.48 -1.34
N LYS A 181 -15.67 15.92 -2.44
CA LYS A 181 -16.99 16.21 -2.98
C LYS A 181 -17.76 14.91 -3.19
N GLN A 182 -18.94 14.83 -2.58
CA GLN A 182 -19.88 13.72 -2.75
C GLN A 182 -21.22 14.27 -3.22
N LYS A 183 -21.47 14.19 -4.53
CA LYS A 183 -22.66 14.78 -5.17
C LYS A 183 -22.76 16.28 -4.86
N ASP A 184 -23.76 16.70 -4.07
CA ASP A 184 -24.03 18.09 -3.69
C ASP A 184 -23.49 18.46 -2.31
N LEU A 185 -22.66 17.59 -1.72
CA LEU A 185 -22.03 17.79 -0.42
C LEU A 185 -20.52 17.96 -0.58
N TYR A 186 -20.01 19.09 -0.11
CA TYR A 186 -18.59 19.31 0.13
C TYR A 186 -18.25 18.84 1.56
N ILE A 187 -17.13 18.14 1.70
CA ILE A 187 -16.68 17.60 2.98
C ILE A 187 -15.30 18.19 3.26
N LEU A 188 -15.23 19.09 4.24
CA LEU A 188 -13.98 19.64 4.73
C LEU A 188 -13.54 18.83 5.96
N SER A 189 -12.44 18.10 5.84
CA SER A 189 -11.82 17.39 6.94
C SER A 189 -10.70 18.23 7.55
N LEU A 190 -10.74 18.41 8.87
CA LEU A 190 -9.77 19.17 9.65
C LEU A 190 -9.06 18.23 10.62
N VAL A 191 -7.73 18.27 10.63
CA VAL A 191 -6.94 17.59 11.67
C VAL A 191 -7.14 18.33 12.99
N VAL A 192 -7.45 17.61 14.06
CA VAL A 192 -7.62 18.17 15.40
C VAL A 192 -6.79 17.41 16.43
N GLU A 193 -6.27 18.14 17.41
CA GLU A 193 -5.59 17.60 18.58
C GLU A 193 -6.44 17.83 19.85
N GLY A 194 -6.41 16.88 20.79
CA GLY A 194 -7.07 17.00 22.10
C GLY A 194 -8.46 16.36 22.22
N ASP A 195 -9.20 16.70 23.28
CA ASP A 195 -10.49 16.09 23.64
C ASP A 195 -11.68 16.93 23.12
N TYR A 196 -11.97 16.78 21.82
CA TYR A 196 -13.00 17.54 21.08
C TYR A 196 -14.37 16.87 21.06
N GLU A 197 -14.49 15.61 21.49
CA GLU A 197 -15.72 14.83 21.34
C GLU A 197 -16.88 15.39 22.17
N ASN A 198 -16.57 15.93 23.36
CA ASN A 198 -17.54 16.41 24.35
C ASN A 198 -17.58 17.93 24.55
N ASN A 199 -16.76 18.70 23.82
CA ASN A 199 -16.63 20.12 24.07
C ASN A 199 -17.55 20.95 23.13
N GLN A 200 -18.67 21.44 23.66
CA GLN A 200 -19.59 22.31 22.91
C GLN A 200 -18.91 23.55 22.31
N ASN A 201 -17.79 23.98 22.89
CA ASN A 201 -17.01 25.13 22.38
C ASN A 201 -16.41 24.89 21.00
N TYR A 202 -16.31 23.64 20.52
CA TYR A 202 -15.86 23.34 19.15
C TYR A 202 -16.99 23.28 18.14
N MET A 203 -18.19 22.86 18.54
CA MET A 203 -19.27 22.58 17.57
C MET A 203 -19.83 23.86 16.94
N ALA A 204 -20.06 24.91 17.73
CA ALA A 204 -20.62 26.16 17.22
C ALA A 204 -19.70 26.87 16.20
N PRO A 205 -18.39 27.03 16.47
CA PRO A 205 -17.44 27.55 15.48
C PRO A 205 -17.39 26.72 14.19
N MET A 206 -17.37 25.39 14.29
CA MET A 206 -17.33 24.53 13.10
C MET A 206 -18.62 24.64 12.25
N LYS A 207 -19.79 24.79 12.89
CA LYS A 207 -21.03 25.09 12.17
C LYS A 207 -21.00 26.46 11.51
N ALA A 208 -20.37 27.47 12.12
CA ALA A 208 -20.19 28.79 11.52
C ALA A 208 -19.30 28.71 10.26
N ILE A 209 -18.14 28.06 10.36
CA ILE A 209 -17.22 27.83 9.23
C ILE A 209 -17.93 27.07 8.10
N SER A 210 -18.70 26.03 8.42
CA SER A 210 -19.49 25.29 7.44
C SER A 210 -20.42 26.21 6.61
N ARG A 211 -21.15 27.11 7.29
CA ARG A 211 -22.09 28.05 6.63
C ARG A 211 -21.35 29.11 5.82
N GLU A 212 -20.26 29.63 6.36
CA GLU A 212 -19.39 30.61 5.69
C GLU A 212 -18.84 30.03 4.38
N LEU A 213 -18.27 28.82 4.42
CA LEU A 213 -17.73 28.15 3.23
C LEU A 213 -18.83 27.83 2.21
N SER A 214 -20.00 27.40 2.67
CA SER A 214 -21.16 27.20 1.81
C SER A 214 -21.47 28.47 1.01
N GLN A 215 -21.54 29.63 1.68
CA GLN A 215 -21.93 30.89 1.05
C GLN A 215 -20.82 31.49 0.19
N ASN A 216 -19.59 31.53 0.70
CA ASN A 216 -18.49 32.32 0.10
C ASN A 216 -17.67 31.52 -0.92
N VAL A 217 -17.58 30.19 -0.76
CA VAL A 217 -16.73 29.34 -1.62
C VAL A 217 -17.56 28.45 -2.52
N PHE A 218 -18.58 27.79 -1.96
CA PHE A 218 -19.29 26.69 -2.62
C PHE A 218 -20.68 27.05 -3.16
N LYS A 219 -20.97 28.35 -3.34
CA LYS A 219 -22.20 28.85 -4.00
C LYS A 219 -23.49 28.25 -3.43
N ASN A 220 -23.60 28.22 -2.10
CA ASN A 220 -24.69 27.65 -1.31
C ASN A 220 -24.84 26.11 -1.38
N SER A 221 -23.80 25.41 -1.82
CA SER A 221 -23.75 23.94 -1.68
C SER A 221 -23.53 23.52 -0.23
N LYS A 222 -24.05 22.35 0.15
CA LYS A 222 -23.90 21.85 1.53
C LYS A 222 -22.43 21.61 1.87
N VAL A 223 -22.03 21.98 3.07
CA VAL A 223 -20.69 21.72 3.61
C VAL A 223 -20.81 20.94 4.92
N ARG A 224 -20.12 19.82 5.02
CA ARG A 224 -19.90 19.08 6.26
C ARG A 224 -18.47 19.28 6.72
N ILE A 225 -18.28 19.47 8.02
CA ILE A 225 -16.95 19.48 8.64
C ILE A 225 -16.71 18.12 9.28
N ASP A 226 -15.65 17.43 8.88
CA ASP A 226 -15.17 16.23 9.54
C ASP A 226 -13.96 16.60 10.43
N LEU A 227 -14.04 16.29 11.71
CA LEU A 227 -12.90 16.36 12.62
C LEU A 227 -12.17 15.03 12.55
N CYS A 228 -10.86 15.08 12.36
CA CYS A 228 -10.06 13.91 12.05
C CYS A 228 -8.78 13.83 12.88
N ASP A 229 -8.17 12.64 12.88
CA ASP A 229 -6.79 12.47 13.34
C ASP A 229 -5.79 13.06 12.32
N ASP A 230 -4.51 12.99 12.66
CA ASP A 230 -3.36 13.39 11.84
C ASP A 230 -3.28 12.73 10.45
N ARG A 231 -4.12 11.73 10.17
CA ARG A 231 -4.17 11.00 8.89
C ARG A 231 -5.51 11.18 8.19
N PHE A 232 -6.34 12.12 8.62
CA PHE A 232 -7.69 12.36 8.12
C PHE A 232 -8.68 11.19 8.32
N LYS A 233 -8.43 10.28 9.27
CA LYS A 233 -9.45 9.33 9.71
C LYS A 233 -10.52 10.10 10.48
N VAL A 234 -11.76 10.00 10.04
CA VAL A 234 -12.88 10.73 10.64
C VAL A 234 -13.13 10.25 12.07
N LEU A 235 -13.16 11.19 13.00
CA LEU A 235 -13.47 11.00 14.41
C LEU A 235 -14.88 11.50 14.71
N LYS A 236 -15.27 12.66 14.14
CA LYS A 236 -16.62 13.22 14.27
C LYS A 236 -17.01 14.02 13.03
N SER A 237 -18.29 13.95 12.65
CA SER A 237 -18.84 14.76 11.56
C SER A 237 -19.84 15.80 12.08
N ILE A 238 -19.77 17.01 11.53
CA ILE A 238 -20.58 18.17 11.89
C ILE A 238 -21.25 18.71 10.63
N ASN A 239 -22.59 18.68 10.63
CA ASN A 239 -23.40 19.29 9.58
C ASN A 239 -23.80 20.73 9.99
N ALA A 240 -24.02 21.60 9.00
CA ALA A 240 -24.47 22.99 9.23
C ALA A 240 -25.85 23.08 9.90
N ASP A 241 -26.67 22.06 9.64
CA ASP A 241 -28.07 21.90 10.05
C ASP A 241 -28.19 21.58 11.56
#